data_AF-A0A972NG07-F1
#
_entry.id   AF-A0A972NG07-F1
#
_cell.length_a   1.000
_cell.length_b   1.000
_cell.length_c   1.000
_cell.angle_alpha   90.00
_cell.angle_beta   90.00
_cell.angle_gamma   90.00
#
_symmetry.space_group_name_H-M   'P 1'
#
loop_
_entity.id
_entity.type
_entity.pdbx_description
1 polymer ?
#
loop_
_entity_poly.entity_id
_entity_poly.type
_entity_poly.pdbx_seq_one_letter_code
_entity_poly.pdbx_strand_id
1 'polypeptide(L)' 'MEKVGVLVLDLEGTTREITEKLNEALEGIYAEGNEVIDVKVTYAKEHGLDGFVIVYTVLYRGRELPEE' A
#
# COMPACT_ATOMS: atom_id res chain seq x y z
N MET A 1 -11.58 -14.26 14.38
CA MET A 1 -11.71 -12.81 14.61
C MET A 1 -11.15 -12.06 13.42
N GLU A 2 -11.85 -11.06 12.88
CA GLU A 2 -11.27 -10.20 11.82
C GLU A 2 -10.02 -9.50 12.37
N LYS A 3 -8.89 -9.63 11.67
CA LYS A 3 -7.64 -8.94 12.03
C LYS A 3 -7.50 -7.69 11.18
N VAL A 4 -7.23 -6.57 11.83
CA VAL A 4 -6.87 -5.32 11.13
C VAL A 4 -5.34 -5.27 11.02
N GLY A 5 -4.84 -5.13 9.81
CA GLY A 5 -3.43 -5.00 9.48
C GLY A 5 -3.09 -3.61 8.94
N VAL A 6 -1.82 -3.23 9.06
CA VAL A 6 -1.28 -1.98 8.52
C VAL A 6 -0.03 -2.31 7.71
N LEU A 7 0.03 -1.79 6.49
CA LEU A 7 1.20 -1.85 5.61
C LEU A 7 1.70 -0.43 5.35
N VAL A 8 2.99 -0.19 5.59
CA VAL A 8 3.65 1.08 5.27
C VAL A 8 4.52 0.86 4.03
N LEU A 9 4.28 1.66 3.00
CA LEU A 9 4.99 1.60 1.72
C LEU A 9 5.80 2.88 1.56
N ASP A 10 7.11 2.75 1.40
CA ASP A 10 8.01 3.85 1.02
C ASP A 10 8.37 3.70 -0.46
N LEU A 11 7.84 4.59 -1.30
CA LEU A 11 7.94 4.52 -2.75
C LEU A 11 8.66 5.75 -3.30
N GLU A 12 9.70 5.51 -4.10
CA GLU A 12 10.45 6.53 -4.83
C GLU A 12 10.35 6.29 -6.34
N GLY A 13 10.15 7.37 -7.10
CA GLY A 13 10.15 7.35 -8.56
C GLY A 13 9.32 8.47 -9.16
N THR A 14 9.01 8.34 -10.44
CA THR A 14 8.02 9.19 -11.10
C THR A 14 6.61 8.89 -10.60
N THR A 15 5.67 9.80 -10.83
CA THR A 15 4.26 9.59 -10.49
C THR A 15 3.72 8.27 -11.07
N ARG A 16 4.14 7.91 -12.29
CA ARG A 16 3.73 6.66 -12.95
C ARG A 16 4.27 5.43 -12.20
N GLU A 17 5.56 5.40 -11.92
CA GLU A 17 6.21 4.25 -11.25
C GLU A 17 5.68 4.05 -9.83
N ILE A 18 5.42 5.15 -9.10
CA ILE A 18 4.83 5.08 -7.76
C ILE A 18 3.41 4.52 -7.82
N THR A 19 2.62 4.95 -8.80
CA THR A 19 1.25 4.46 -8.98
C THR A 19 1.23 2.97 -9.32
N GLU A 20 2.12 2.53 -10.22
CA GLU A 20 2.27 1.12 -10.58
C GLU A 20 2.61 0.26 -9.36
N LYS A 21 3.63 0.66 -8.57
CA LYS A 21 4.03 -0.06 -7.36
C LYS A 21 2.98 -0.06 -6.25
N LEU A 22 2.25 1.05 -6.08
CA LEU A 22 1.15 1.10 -5.12
C LEU A 22 0.06 0.09 -5.52
N ASN A 23 -0.32 0.05 -6.80
CA ASN A 23 -1.31 -0.90 -7.28
C ASN A 23 -0.87 -2.35 -7.10
N GLU A 24 0.38 -2.69 -7.41
CA GLU A 24 0.93 -4.04 -7.18
C GLU A 24 0.80 -4.45 -5.70
N ALA A 25 1.09 -3.54 -4.77
CA ALA A 25 0.95 -3.82 -3.34
C ALA A 25 -0.51 -4.03 -2.92
N LEU A 26 -1.45 -3.22 -3.45
CA LEU A 26 -2.88 -3.38 -3.18
C LEU A 26 -3.44 -4.68 -3.79
N GLU A 27 -3.01 -5.03 -5.00
CA GLU A 27 -3.36 -6.30 -5.65
C GLU A 27 -2.91 -7.50 -4.83
N GLY A 28 -1.71 -7.45 -4.23
CA GLY A 28 -1.25 -8.47 -3.28
C GLY A 28 -2.19 -8.65 -2.08
N ILE A 29 -2.65 -7.55 -1.48
CA ILE A 29 -3.62 -7.58 -0.37
C ILE A 29 -4.93 -8.25 -0.83
N TYR A 30 -5.45 -7.88 -1.99
CA TYR A 30 -6.69 -8.47 -2.51
C TYR A 30 -6.53 -9.95 -2.89
N ALA A 31 -5.38 -10.35 -3.43
CA ALA A 31 -5.08 -11.72 -3.82
C ALA A 31 -5.05 -12.68 -2.61
N GLU A 32 -4.65 -12.17 -1.44
CA GLU A 32 -4.74 -12.89 -0.16
C GLU A 32 -6.17 -12.98 0.40
N GLY A 33 -7.16 -12.40 -0.30
CA GLY A 33 -8.55 -12.36 0.15
C GLY A 33 -8.81 -11.31 1.24
N ASN A 34 -7.87 -10.40 1.46
CA ASN A 34 -8.02 -9.28 2.39
C ASN A 34 -8.77 -8.11 1.72
N GLU A 35 -9.26 -7.19 2.54
CA GLU A 35 -10.00 -6.00 2.10
C GLU A 35 -9.22 -4.75 2.51
N VAL A 36 -8.90 -3.87 1.55
CA VAL A 36 -8.30 -2.56 1.86
C VAL A 36 -9.38 -1.66 2.44
N ILE A 37 -9.13 -1.13 3.64
CA ILE A 37 -10.03 -0.21 4.34
C ILE A 37 -9.72 1.25 3.95
N ASP A 38 -8.43 1.60 3.93
CA ASP A 38 -7.99 2.98 3.75
C ASP A 38 -6.54 3.04 3.22
N VAL A 39 -6.25 4.08 2.43
CA VAL A 39 -4.91 4.36 1.91
C VAL A 39 -4.62 5.84 2.14
N LYS A 40 -3.65 6.13 3.01
CA LYS A 40 -3.27 7.50 3.38
C LYS A 40 -1.85 7.80 2.95
N VAL A 41 -1.66 8.93 2.26
CA VAL A 41 -0.34 9.54 2.11
C VAL A 41 0.07 10.10 3.47
N THR A 42 1.11 9.53 4.05
CA THR A 42 1.63 9.93 5.36
C THR A 42 2.76 10.94 5.21
N TYR A 43 3.50 10.84 4.12
CA TYR A 43 4.55 11.77 3.74
C TYR A 43 4.66 11.83 2.22
N ALA A 44 4.94 13.01 1.67
CA ALA A 44 5.24 13.19 0.26
C ALA A 44 6.29 14.30 0.12
N LYS A 45 7.29 14.06 -0.72
CA LYS A 45 8.32 15.03 -1.04
C LYS A 45 8.75 14.90 -2.50
N GLU A 46 8.82 16.04 -3.17
CA GLU A 46 9.37 16.16 -4.51
C GLU A 46 10.90 16.20 -4.48
N HIS A 47 11.54 15.58 -5.48
CA HIS A 47 12.97 15.72 -5.75
C HIS A 47 13.26 15.60 -7.26
N GLY A 48 14.25 16.36 -7.74
CA GLY A 48 14.55 16.39 -9.17
C GLY A 48 13.45 17.08 -9.98
N LEU A 49 13.33 16.68 -11.25
CA LEU A 49 12.42 17.34 -12.22
C LEU A 49 11.02 16.71 -12.23
N ASP A 50 10.91 15.41 -11.93
CA ASP A 50 9.65 14.62 -11.88
C ASP A 50 9.75 13.45 -10.88
N GLY A 51 10.64 13.55 -9.89
CA GLY A 51 10.84 12.51 -8.88
C GLY A 51 10.08 12.81 -7.60
N PHE A 52 9.53 11.79 -6.98
CA PHE A 52 8.80 11.88 -5.73
C PHE A 52 9.23 10.75 -4.80
N VAL A 53 9.28 11.05 -3.51
CA VAL A 53 9.30 10.07 -2.42
C VAL A 53 7.97 10.19 -1.69
N ILE A 54 7.18 9.11 -1.69
CA ILE A 54 5.86 9.07 -1.06
C ILE A 54 5.78 7.88 -0.11
N VAL A 55 5.40 8.15 1.14
CA VAL A 55 5.10 7.12 2.13
C VAL A 55 3.59 6.97 2.23
N TYR A 56 3.09 5.79 1.88
CA TYR A 56 1.69 5.41 2.08
C TYR A 56 1.54 4.55 3.34
N THR A 57 0.44 4.77 4.05
CA THR A 57 -0.06 3.85 5.08
C THR A 57 -1.35 3.23 4.55
N VAL A 58 -1.35 1.91 4.37
CA VAL A 58 -2.49 1.12 3.90
C VAL A 58 -3.05 0.34 5.08
N LEU A 59 -4.31 0.61 5.43
CA LEU A 59 -5.06 -0.12 6.41
C LEU A 59 -5.87 -1.21 5.70
N TYR A 60 -5.82 -2.45 6.19
CA TYR A 60 -6.57 -3.55 5.58
C TYR A 60 -7.16 -4.48 6.65
N ARG A 61 -8.24 -5.17 6.28
CA ARG A 61 -8.89 -6.22 7.06
C ARG A 61 -8.52 -7.57 6.47
N GLY A 62 -7.82 -8.39 7.26
CA GLY A 62 -7.46 -9.74 6.89
C GLY A 62 -8.53 -10.77 7.26
N ARG A 63 -8.71 -11.77 6.40
CA ARG A 63 -9.47 -12.98 6.75
C ARG A 63 -8.57 -13.92 7.56
N GLU A 64 -9.15 -14.63 8.53
CA GLU A 64 -8.43 -15.77 9.13
C GLU A 64 -8.27 -16.84 8.05
N LEU A 65 -7.03 -17.07 7.62
CA LEU A 65 -6.70 -18.29 6.88
C LEU A 65 -6.99 -19.47 7.82
N PRO A 66 -7.71 -20.52 7.37
CA PRO A 66 -7.88 -21.71 8.18
C PRO A 66 -6.48 -22.27 8.49
N GLU A 67 -6.17 -22.44 9.78
CA GLU A 67 -4.95 -23.12 10.20
C GLU A 67 -4.99 -24.56 9.66
N GLU A 68 -4.06 -24.90 8.77
CA GLU A 68 -3.81 -26.29 8.32
C GLU A 68 -3.20 -27.15 9.43
#